data_AF-A0A1E3GX39-F1
#
_entry.id   AF-A0A1E3GX39-F1
#
_cell.length_a   1.000
_cell.length_b   1.000
_cell.length_c   1.000
_cell.angle_alpha   90.00
_cell.angle_beta   90.00
_cell.angle_gamma   90.00
#
_symmetry.space_group_name_H-M   'P 1'
#
loop_
_entity.id
_entity.type
_entity.pdbx_description
1 polymer ?
#
loop_
_entity_poly.entity_id
_entity_poly.type
_entity_poly.pdbx_seq_one_letter_code
_entity_poly.pdbx_strand_id
1 'polypeptide(L)'
;MTRTAHAAVARPTARPMASKGRLAPFALAPLALAALLAMAPQPARAQADGGGEAGGDGQVNFNNSCRTCHTTSEGDNRLGPNLAGIIGRKAGSAEGYSYSSALAQADVTWDEATLDRFLENPDAWCPATT
;
A
#
# COMPACT_ATOMS: atom_id res chain seq x y z
N MET A 1 -39.07 67.03 -35.14
CA MET A 1 -39.80 66.89 -36.43
C MET A 1 -38.86 66.07 -37.31
N THR A 2 -39.04 64.81 -37.71
CA THR A 2 -40.16 63.96 -38.18
C THR A 2 -39.58 62.52 -38.18
N ARG A 3 -40.03 61.56 -37.36
CA ARG A 3 -41.08 60.53 -37.62
C ARG A 3 -41.07 59.90 -39.03
N THR A 4 -40.52 58.68 -39.15
CA THR A 4 -41.08 57.46 -39.83
C THR A 4 -40.05 56.32 -39.71
N ALA A 5 -40.27 55.23 -38.95
CA ALA A 5 -41.10 54.04 -39.23
C ALA A 5 -40.68 53.30 -40.52
N HIS A 6 -40.61 51.98 -40.66
CA HIS A 6 -40.74 50.76 -39.84
C HIS A 6 -40.50 49.61 -40.85
N ALA A 7 -39.97 48.46 -40.42
CA ALA A 7 -40.32 47.09 -40.84
C ALA A 7 -39.09 46.16 -40.73
N ALA A 8 -39.19 44.89 -40.34
CA ALA A 8 -40.26 44.13 -39.71
C ALA A 8 -39.60 42.90 -39.08
N VAL A 9 -40.19 42.48 -37.96
CA VAL A 9 -39.89 41.30 -37.16
C VAL A 9 -40.30 40.03 -37.89
N ALA A 10 -39.50 38.96 -37.77
CA ALA A 10 -40.02 37.59 -37.68
C ALA A 10 -38.97 36.63 -37.08
N ARG A 11 -39.07 36.38 -35.77
CA ARG A 11 -38.89 35.05 -35.15
C ARG A 11 -40.29 34.66 -34.63
N PRO A 12 -40.57 33.43 -34.18
CA PRO A 12 -39.87 32.15 -34.28
C PRO A 12 -40.80 31.07 -34.87
N THR A 13 -40.39 29.80 -34.93
CA THR A 13 -41.27 28.70 -34.51
C THR A 13 -40.45 27.44 -34.29
N ALA A 14 -40.45 26.97 -33.04
CA ALA A 14 -40.15 25.59 -32.69
C ALA A 14 -41.21 24.67 -33.30
N ARG A 15 -40.81 23.43 -33.62
CA ARG A 15 -41.72 22.34 -33.99
C ARG A 15 -41.09 21.01 -33.55
N PRO A 16 -41.90 19.96 -33.31
CA PRO A 16 -42.34 19.64 -31.97
C PRO A 16 -41.92 18.24 -31.51
N MET A 17 -42.25 17.98 -30.24
CA MET A 17 -42.04 16.75 -29.50
C MET A 17 -42.74 15.52 -30.11
N ALA A 18 -42.08 14.38 -29.90
CA ALA A 18 -42.63 13.08 -29.52
C ALA A 18 -43.77 12.47 -30.35
N SER A 19 -43.47 11.32 -30.97
CA SER A 19 -44.48 10.32 -31.29
C SER A 19 -44.15 9.00 -30.60
N LYS A 20 -45.06 8.58 -29.71
CA LYS A 20 -45.08 7.28 -29.04
C LYS A 20 -45.46 6.21 -30.07
N GLY A 21 -44.52 5.35 -30.44
CA GLY A 21 -44.77 4.10 -31.17
C GLY A 21 -44.77 2.92 -30.22
N ARG A 22 -45.82 2.10 -30.29
CA ARG A 22 -46.19 1.06 -29.32
C ARG A 22 -45.29 -0.17 -29.42
N LEU A 23 -45.16 -0.83 -28.28
CA LEU A 23 -44.50 -2.10 -28.03
C LEU A 23 -45.01 -3.19 -28.99
N ALA A 24 -44.09 -3.91 -29.64
CA ALA A 24 -44.34 -5.24 -30.18
C ALA A 24 -43.73 -6.27 -29.20
N PRO A 25 -44.47 -7.33 -28.82
CA PRO A 25 -44.03 -8.30 -27.83
C PRO A 25 -43.25 -9.44 -28.51
N PHE A 26 -42.45 -10.16 -27.71
CA PHE A 26 -41.76 -11.41 -28.06
C PHE A 26 -40.50 -11.32 -28.94
N ALA A 27 -39.38 -11.03 -28.28
CA ALA A 27 -38.15 -11.80 -28.50
C ALA A 27 -37.44 -11.98 -27.14
N LEU A 28 -38.05 -12.79 -26.28
CA LEU A 28 -37.39 -13.32 -25.08
C LEU A 28 -36.45 -14.45 -25.52
N ALA A 29 -35.12 -14.24 -25.43
CA ALA A 29 -34.09 -15.26 -25.13
C ALA A 29 -32.66 -14.70 -25.38
N PRO A 30 -31.66 -14.89 -24.51
CA PRO A 30 -31.57 -14.53 -23.11
C PRO A 30 -30.29 -13.68 -22.88
N LEU A 31 -30.38 -12.35 -22.96
CA LEU A 31 -29.24 -11.44 -22.67
C LEU A 31 -29.11 -11.10 -21.18
N ALA A 32 -29.56 -12.00 -20.30
CA ALA A 32 -29.55 -11.81 -18.84
C ALA A 32 -28.58 -12.75 -18.10
N LEU A 33 -27.71 -13.49 -18.80
CA LEU A 33 -26.78 -14.44 -18.15
C LEU A 33 -25.34 -13.93 -18.02
N ALA A 34 -24.96 -12.81 -18.65
CA ALA A 34 -23.57 -12.33 -18.59
C ALA A 34 -23.25 -11.39 -17.40
N ALA A 35 -24.24 -10.86 -16.70
CA ALA A 35 -24.02 -9.86 -15.64
C ALA A 35 -23.89 -10.44 -14.22
N LEU A 36 -24.17 -11.72 -14.00
CA LEU A 36 -24.04 -12.35 -12.67
C LEU A 36 -22.64 -12.95 -12.40
N LEU A 37 -21.70 -12.89 -13.33
CA LEU A 37 -20.36 -13.48 -13.16
C LEU A 37 -19.27 -12.48 -12.71
N ALA A 38 -19.65 -11.28 -12.26
CA ALA A 38 -18.68 -10.25 -11.83
C ALA A 38 -18.56 -10.09 -10.31
N MET A 39 -19.37 -10.82 -9.51
CA MET A 39 -19.35 -10.75 -8.05
C MET A 39 -18.90 -12.09 -7.41
N ALA A 40 -17.93 -12.75 -8.04
CA ALA A 40 -17.22 -13.82 -7.36
C ALA A 40 -16.43 -13.20 -6.19
N PRO A 41 -16.44 -13.79 -4.98
CA PRO A 41 -15.58 -13.34 -3.90
C PRO A 41 -14.13 -13.41 -4.38
N GLN A 42 -13.49 -12.25 -4.52
CA GLN A 42 -12.07 -12.22 -4.81
C GLN A 42 -11.37 -12.81 -3.59
N PRO A 43 -10.47 -13.80 -3.75
CA PRO A 43 -9.65 -14.23 -2.64
C PRO A 43 -8.86 -13.00 -2.18
N ALA A 44 -8.94 -12.69 -0.89
CA ALA A 44 -8.12 -11.66 -0.30
C ALA A 44 -6.67 -11.96 -0.67
N ARG A 45 -6.05 -11.11 -1.50
CA ARG A 45 -4.61 -11.22 -1.74
C ARG A 45 -3.96 -10.77 -0.44
N ALA A 46 -3.33 -11.71 0.27
CA ALA A 46 -2.38 -11.35 1.31
C ALA A 46 -1.34 -10.45 0.65
N GLN A 47 -1.21 -9.22 1.16
CA GLN A 47 -0.11 -8.36 0.78
C GLN A 47 1.15 -9.06 1.28
N ALA A 48 1.97 -9.56 0.36
CA ALA A 48 3.26 -10.12 0.69
C ALA A 48 4.16 -8.93 1.07
N ASP A 49 4.22 -8.64 2.35
CA ASP A 49 5.28 -7.80 2.91
C ASP A 49 6.57 -8.61 2.74
N GLY A 50 7.47 -8.16 1.87
CA GLY A 50 8.67 -8.88 1.51
C GLY A 50 9.55 -9.18 2.74
N GLY A 51 9.88 -10.46 2.93
CA GLY A 51 10.93 -10.89 3.85
C GLY A 51 10.73 -12.32 4.38
N GLY A 52 11.51 -13.27 3.86
CA GLY A 52 11.74 -14.59 4.46
C GLY A 52 10.60 -15.59 4.35
N GLU A 53 10.94 -16.87 4.31
CA GLU A 53 10.00 -17.99 4.17
C GLU A 53 8.80 -17.87 5.11
N ALA A 54 7.62 -17.77 4.50
CA ALA A 54 6.35 -17.67 5.20
C ALA A 54 6.09 -18.96 6.02
N GLY A 55 6.22 -18.85 7.34
CA GLY A 55 5.65 -19.83 8.28
C GLY A 55 6.61 -20.61 9.17
N GLY A 56 7.82 -20.12 9.43
CA GLY A 56 8.73 -20.69 10.44
C GLY A 56 8.75 -19.93 11.76
N ASP A 57 9.30 -20.55 12.80
CA ASP A 57 9.46 -19.97 14.16
C ASP A 57 10.05 -18.56 14.15
N GLY A 58 10.97 -18.28 13.21
CA GLY A 58 11.60 -16.96 13.03
C GLY A 58 10.61 -15.83 12.70
N GLN A 59 9.65 -16.06 11.80
CA GLN A 59 8.64 -15.05 11.45
C GLN A 59 7.71 -14.75 12.62
N VAL A 60 7.35 -15.78 13.39
CA VAL A 60 6.51 -15.65 14.60
C VAL A 60 7.27 -14.85 15.66
N ASN A 61 8.53 -15.20 15.92
CA ASN A 61 9.37 -14.49 16.89
C ASN A 61 9.58 -13.03 16.48
N PHE A 62 9.85 -12.76 15.21
CA PHE A 62 9.98 -11.39 14.70
C PHE A 62 8.69 -10.59 14.91
N ASN A 63 7.53 -11.18 14.60
CA ASN A 63 6.24 -10.52 14.77
C ASN A 63 5.92 -10.20 16.22
N ASN A 64 6.31 -11.09 17.14
CA ASN A 64 5.99 -10.97 18.56
C ASN A 64 6.94 -10.02 19.30
N SER A 65 8.23 -10.01 18.93
CA SER A 65 9.26 -9.30 19.71
C SER A 65 9.85 -8.09 18.99
N CYS A 66 9.84 -8.05 17.65
CA CYS A 66 10.65 -7.08 16.89
C CYS A 66 9.79 -6.10 16.08
N ARG A 67 8.68 -6.57 15.50
CA ARG A 67 7.89 -5.83 14.49
C ARG A 67 7.31 -4.50 14.96
N THR A 68 7.11 -4.34 16.27
CA THR A 68 6.65 -3.06 16.85
C THR A 68 7.66 -1.95 16.59
N CYS A 69 8.96 -2.25 16.64
CA CYS A 69 10.03 -1.26 16.52
C CYS A 69 10.75 -1.33 15.16
N HIS A 70 10.75 -2.50 14.52
CA HIS A 70 11.54 -2.77 13.33
C HIS A 70 10.70 -3.23 12.15
N THR A 71 11.28 -3.06 10.97
CA THR A 71 10.71 -3.46 9.69
C THR A 71 11.76 -4.24 8.91
N THR A 72 11.32 -5.06 7.97
CA THR A 72 12.20 -5.68 6.96
C THR A 72 12.11 -4.97 5.61
N SER A 73 11.31 -3.91 5.53
CA SER A 73 11.18 -3.05 4.35
C SER A 73 12.34 -2.07 4.30
N GLU A 74 13.06 -2.05 3.19
CA GLU A 74 14.21 -1.17 3.00
C GLU A 74 13.81 0.31 3.16
N GLY A 75 14.58 1.03 3.99
CA GLY A 75 14.36 2.45 4.27
C GLY A 75 13.21 2.79 5.24
N ASP A 76 12.38 1.83 5.64
CA ASP A 76 11.27 2.07 6.59
C ASP A 76 11.76 2.01 8.04
N ASN A 77 12.45 3.07 8.48
CA ASN A 77 12.87 3.25 9.87
C ASN A 77 11.68 3.65 10.75
N ARG A 78 11.56 3.06 11.95
CA ARG A 78 10.50 3.35 12.94
C ARG A 78 11.12 3.77 14.28
N LEU A 79 10.64 3.18 15.39
CA LEU A 79 11.30 3.31 16.70
C LEU A 79 12.69 2.68 16.71
N GLY A 80 12.95 1.74 15.80
CA GLY A 80 14.26 1.19 15.50
C GLY A 80 14.57 1.29 13.99
N PRO A 81 15.83 1.06 13.59
CA PRO A 81 16.22 1.03 12.19
C PRO A 81 15.55 -0.12 11.42
N ASN A 82 15.37 0.03 10.11
CA ASN A 82 14.99 -1.09 9.26
C ASN A 82 16.08 -2.19 9.25
N LEU A 83 15.66 -3.44 9.16
CA LEU A 83 16.53 -4.63 9.20
C LEU A 83 16.68 -5.29 7.83
N ALA A 84 16.24 -4.62 6.76
CA ALA A 84 16.47 -5.08 5.39
C ALA A 84 17.98 -5.22 5.15
N GLY A 85 18.41 -6.38 4.67
CA GLY A 85 19.83 -6.65 4.38
C GLY A 85 20.76 -6.52 5.59
N ILE A 86 20.31 -6.91 6.79
CA ILE A 86 21.13 -6.77 8.01
C ILE A 86 22.40 -7.64 7.99
N ILE A 87 22.36 -8.85 7.42
CA ILE A 87 23.54 -9.71 7.31
C ILE A 87 24.58 -9.05 6.39
N GLY A 88 25.82 -8.96 6.88
CA GLY A 88 26.94 -8.26 6.26
C GLY A 88 27.00 -6.75 6.55
N ARG A 89 26.00 -6.17 7.23
CA ARG A 89 25.98 -4.74 7.55
C ARG A 89 26.73 -4.45 8.86
N LYS A 90 27.45 -3.34 8.92
CA LYS A 90 28.10 -2.88 10.15
C LYS A 90 27.05 -2.44 11.19
N ALA A 91 27.30 -2.71 12.46
CA ALA A 91 26.48 -2.23 13.55
C ALA A 91 26.40 -0.69 13.54
N GLY A 92 25.22 -0.14 13.88
CA GLY A 92 25.02 1.30 13.94
C GLY A 92 25.12 2.04 12.59
N SER A 93 24.99 1.35 11.46
CA SER A 93 25.25 1.92 10.14
C SER A 93 24.05 1.92 9.18
N ALA A 94 22.81 1.64 9.63
CA ALA A 94 21.66 1.76 8.74
C ALA A 94 21.42 3.23 8.37
N GLU A 95 21.16 3.48 7.10
CA GLU A 95 20.97 4.83 6.59
C GLU A 95 19.71 5.48 7.17
N GLY A 96 19.78 6.79 7.42
CA GLY A 96 18.65 7.57 7.89
C GLY A 96 18.18 7.24 9.31
N TYR A 97 18.99 6.53 10.11
CA TYR A 97 18.70 6.24 11.52
C TYR A 97 19.80 6.80 12.44
N SER A 98 19.41 7.39 13.57
CA SER A 98 20.34 7.92 14.56
C SER A 98 20.56 6.90 15.67
N TYR A 99 21.80 6.45 15.83
CA TYR A 99 22.18 5.43 16.80
C TYR A 99 22.78 6.03 18.07
N SER A 100 22.75 5.25 19.16
CA SER A 100 23.57 5.55 20.33
C SER A 100 25.05 5.53 19.95
N SER A 101 25.86 6.30 20.69
CA SER A 101 27.30 6.38 20.45
C SER A 101 27.98 5.01 20.59
N ALA A 102 27.46 4.14 21.46
CA ALA A 102 27.96 2.78 21.66
C ALA A 102 27.79 1.92 20.40
N LEU A 103 26.58 1.90 19.81
CA LEU A 103 26.32 1.07 18.63
C LEU A 103 26.96 1.63 17.36
N ALA A 104 27.04 2.96 17.23
CA ALA A 104 27.68 3.62 16.09
C ALA A 104 29.20 3.39 16.02
N GLN A 105 29.85 3.18 17.18
CA GLN A 105 31.29 2.92 17.28
C GLN A 105 31.62 1.42 17.39
N ALA A 106 30.61 0.56 17.51
CA ALA A 106 30.81 -0.88 17.59
C ALA A 106 31.51 -1.38 16.31
N ASP A 107 32.64 -2.06 16.48
CA ASP A 107 33.37 -2.67 15.36
C ASP A 107 32.88 -4.08 15.09
N VAL A 108 31.57 -4.20 14.81
CA VAL A 108 30.93 -5.47 14.52
C VAL A 108 30.19 -5.41 13.20
N THR A 109 30.36 -6.45 12.40
CA THR A 109 29.55 -6.75 11.22
C THR A 109 28.55 -7.81 11.62
N TRP A 110 27.28 -7.59 11.29
CA TRP A 110 26.23 -8.56 11.56
C TRP A 110 26.36 -9.78 10.65
N ASP A 111 26.43 -10.94 11.27
CA ASP A 111 26.28 -12.27 10.70
C ASP A 111 25.39 -13.09 11.66
N GLU A 112 25.13 -14.35 11.33
CA GLU A 112 24.28 -15.19 12.18
C GLU A 112 24.84 -15.32 13.61
N ALA A 113 26.16 -15.51 13.75
CA ALA A 113 26.79 -15.74 15.05
C ALA A 113 26.79 -14.49 15.96
N THR A 114 27.01 -13.32 15.38
CA THR A 114 26.99 -12.04 16.09
C THR A 114 25.56 -11.62 16.43
N LEU A 115 24.59 -11.89 15.54
CA LEU A 115 23.17 -11.68 15.84
C LEU A 115 22.68 -12.62 16.94
N ASP A 116 23.02 -13.90 16.91
CA ASP A 116 22.63 -14.85 17.96
C ASP A 116 23.12 -14.40 19.34
N ARG A 117 24.40 -14.01 19.42
CA ARG A 117 24.99 -13.47 20.66
C ARG A 117 24.32 -12.18 21.11
N PHE A 118 24.01 -11.28 20.17
CA PHE A 118 23.33 -10.03 20.49
C PHE A 118 21.89 -10.25 20.98
N LEU A 119 21.16 -11.18 20.36
CA LEU A 119 19.78 -11.50 20.71
C LEU A 119 19.67 -12.27 22.04
N GLU A 120 20.69 -13.03 22.43
CA GLU A 120 20.73 -13.69 23.75
C GLU A 120 20.77 -12.68 24.90
N ASN A 121 21.59 -11.61 24.78
CA ASN A 121 21.70 -10.59 25.82
C ASN A 121 22.25 -9.26 25.26
N PRO A 122 21.39 -8.39 24.70
CA PRO A 122 21.83 -7.17 24.05
C PRO A 122 22.46 -6.17 25.03
N ASP A 123 21.94 -6.08 26.26
CA ASP A 123 22.42 -5.16 27.29
C ASP A 123 23.84 -5.51 27.76
N ALA A 124 24.15 -6.81 27.86
CA ALA A 124 25.50 -7.26 28.20
C ALA A 124 26.48 -7.10 27.04
N TRP A 125 26.00 -7.19 25.80
CA TRP A 125 26.82 -7.17 24.61
C TRP A 125 27.17 -5.75 24.15
N CYS A 126 26.25 -4.79 24.32
CA CYS A 126 26.50 -3.38 24.11
C CYS A 126 25.76 -2.55 25.17
N PRO A 127 26.42 -2.21 26.29
CA PRO A 127 25.82 -1.38 27.32
C PRO A 127 25.42 -0.02 26.72
N ALA A 128 24.13 0.33 26.78
CA ALA A 128 23.50 1.50 26.15
C ALA A 128 23.15 1.38 24.65
N THR A 129 22.47 0.30 24.25
CA THR A 129 21.83 0.16 22.93
C THR A 129 20.48 0.90 22.78
N THR A 130 20.06 1.67 23.78
CA THR A 130 18.85 2.52 23.74
C THR A 130 19.18 3.98 23.49
#